data_AF-A0AAU7BZA6-F1
#
_entry.id   AF-A0AAU7BZA6-F1
#
_cell.length_a   1.000
_cell.length_b   1.000
_cell.length_c   1.000
_cell.angle_alpha   90.00
_cell.angle_beta   90.00
_cell.angle_gamma   90.00
#
_symmetry.space_group_name_H-M   'P 1'
#
loop_
_entity.id
_entity.type
_entity.pdbx_description
1 polymer ?
#
loop_
_entity_poly.entity_id
_entity_poly.type
_entity_poly.pdbx_seq_one_letter_code
_entity_poly.pdbx_strand_id
1 'polypeptide(L)'
;MSDITATLKYKFDNLKEHLKNSYSRSQIETILGELSSLQSEAASYGLNFNISNLKETAETKIKNFEVEQNFNKAQTQKEEFLKSQRAKKLAKAEKEIALKIAALNNFHNEFIKNITKDTKRIEKSNKRLDKIINKLEKENIIDHEALNHEILTHEEIFKLNQEHKVLHENHKKITKEHKQAHTELNELNSAITNLTEQLQENGLAPEKVKALKGELEFYQEMLKIHKPYVEQIENSKKVLDQEIIKREKEQKITKDKIKKLGSDIKERYKKEPAKYLEAHEKYVALKNQHKAIETDGVVKDIAHHNKVINKINAGNTKSLANKIRTQTQVKDTNIRSLSPSRTPNNHTNNKTRGI
;
A
#
# COMPACT_ATOMS: atom_id res chain seq x y z
N MET A 1 12.92 88.25 -42.79
CA MET A 1 13.81 87.40 -41.95
C MET A 1 13.23 87.08 -40.57
N SER A 2 12.44 87.97 -39.94
CA SER A 2 11.85 87.75 -38.60
C SER A 2 10.89 86.55 -38.51
N ASP A 3 9.94 86.40 -39.44
CA ASP A 3 8.90 85.34 -39.36
C ASP A 3 9.41 83.92 -39.56
N ILE A 4 10.38 83.72 -40.47
CA ILE A 4 10.95 82.39 -40.77
C ILE A 4 11.74 81.88 -39.56
N THR A 5 12.49 82.77 -38.90
CA THR A 5 13.25 82.44 -37.68
C THR A 5 12.33 82.03 -36.53
N ALA A 6 11.23 82.75 -36.32
CA ALA A 6 10.24 82.44 -35.30
C ALA A 6 9.55 81.08 -35.58
N THR A 7 9.23 80.80 -36.85
CA THR A 7 8.59 79.56 -37.28
C THR A 7 9.50 78.35 -37.07
N LEU A 8 10.77 78.44 -37.46
CA LEU A 8 11.74 77.36 -37.28
C LEU A 8 12.02 77.08 -35.79
N LYS A 9 12.09 78.13 -34.96
CA LYS A 9 12.25 78.00 -33.52
C LYS A 9 11.05 77.35 -32.85
N TYR A 10 9.83 77.72 -33.26
CA TYR A 10 8.60 77.07 -32.80
C TYR A 10 8.55 75.58 -33.15
N LYS A 11 8.93 75.20 -34.39
CA LYS A 11 9.06 73.80 -34.78
C LYS A 11 10.09 73.06 -33.94
N PHE A 12 11.24 73.68 -33.68
CA PHE A 12 12.30 73.09 -32.86
C PHE A 12 11.84 72.83 -31.42
N ASP A 13 11.18 73.81 -30.80
CA ASP A 13 10.66 73.70 -29.43
C ASP A 13 9.55 72.63 -29.33
N ASN A 14 8.69 72.52 -30.34
CA ASN A 14 7.69 71.44 -30.42
C ASN A 14 8.34 70.06 -30.55
N LEU A 15 9.32 69.88 -31.44
CA LEU A 15 10.02 68.60 -31.60
C LEU A 15 10.76 68.19 -30.32
N LYS A 16 11.32 69.17 -29.60
CA LYS A 16 11.95 68.94 -28.29
C LYS A 16 10.93 68.43 -27.26
N GLU A 17 9.74 69.02 -27.20
CA GLU A 17 8.67 68.56 -26.30
C GLU A 17 8.11 67.20 -26.71
N HIS A 18 7.95 66.95 -28.01
CA HIS A 18 7.57 65.63 -28.52
C HIS A 18 8.61 64.56 -28.20
N LEU A 19 9.91 64.88 -28.27
CA LEU A 19 10.97 63.95 -27.89
C LEU A 19 10.88 63.62 -26.40
N LYS A 20 10.60 64.61 -25.55
CA LYS A 20 10.41 64.44 -24.12
C LYS A 20 9.22 63.54 -23.81
N ASN A 21 8.13 63.70 -24.54
CA ASN A 21 6.89 62.95 -24.35
C ASN A 21 6.78 61.69 -25.22
N SER A 22 7.83 61.28 -25.92
CA SER A 22 7.82 60.06 -26.74
C SER A 22 7.73 58.79 -25.90
N TYR A 23 6.91 57.83 -26.36
CA TYR A 23 6.62 56.56 -25.67
C TYR A 23 6.94 55.33 -26.53
N SER A 24 7.55 55.51 -27.70
CA SER A 24 8.00 54.40 -28.54
C SER A 24 9.26 54.75 -29.33
N ARG A 25 10.03 53.71 -29.67
CA ARG A 25 11.21 53.82 -30.54
C ARG A 25 10.90 54.48 -31.87
N SER A 26 9.82 54.07 -32.53
CA SER A 26 9.41 54.61 -33.83
C SER A 26 9.13 56.11 -33.77
N GLN A 27 8.49 56.60 -32.69
CA GLN A 27 8.29 58.03 -32.49
C GLN A 27 9.61 58.78 -32.29
N ILE A 28 10.55 58.23 -31.50
CA ILE A 28 11.86 58.85 -31.28
C ILE A 28 12.66 58.94 -32.58
N GLU A 29 12.67 57.86 -33.38
CA GLU A 29 13.33 57.81 -34.68
C GLU A 29 12.72 58.83 -35.67
N THR A 30 11.39 58.98 -35.65
CA THR A 30 10.66 59.98 -36.47
C THR A 30 11.06 61.40 -36.06
N ILE A 31 11.05 61.70 -34.76
CA ILE A 31 11.41 63.02 -34.23
C ILE A 31 12.89 63.34 -34.49
N LEU A 32 13.79 62.35 -34.42
CA LEU A 32 15.20 62.52 -34.79
C LEU A 32 15.39 62.83 -36.27
N GLY A 33 14.61 62.19 -37.14
CA GLY A 33 14.57 62.49 -38.57
C GLY A 33 14.07 63.90 -38.86
N GLU A 34 13.02 64.34 -38.16
CA GLU A 34 12.45 65.69 -38.24
C GLU A 34 13.41 66.75 -37.70
N LEU A 35 14.09 66.49 -36.57
CA LEU A 35 15.12 67.38 -36.03
C LEU A 35 16.32 67.53 -36.98
N SER A 36 16.72 66.46 -37.67
CA SER A 36 17.83 66.50 -38.63
C SER A 36 17.44 67.27 -39.90
N SER A 37 16.19 67.12 -40.35
CA SER A 37 15.63 67.90 -41.45
C SER A 37 15.53 69.39 -41.08
N LEU A 38 15.05 69.70 -39.87
CA LEU A 38 14.94 71.06 -39.36
C LEU A 38 16.30 71.74 -39.18
N GLN A 39 17.33 71.00 -38.74
CA GLN A 39 18.72 71.49 -38.67
C GLN A 39 19.22 71.92 -40.05
N SER A 40 18.95 71.11 -41.07
CA SER A 40 19.35 71.37 -42.46
C SER A 40 18.61 72.58 -43.04
N GLU A 41 17.31 72.69 -42.76
CA GLU A 41 16.48 73.83 -43.14
C GLU A 41 16.98 75.12 -42.45
N ALA A 42 17.23 75.07 -41.14
CA ALA A 42 17.73 76.20 -40.36
C ALA A 42 19.12 76.69 -40.81
N ALA A 43 20.02 75.77 -41.16
CA ALA A 43 21.35 76.10 -41.66
C ALA A 43 21.31 76.91 -42.97
N SER A 44 20.34 76.66 -43.85
CA SER A 44 20.13 77.42 -45.09
C SER A 44 19.77 78.90 -44.85
N TYR A 45 19.28 79.22 -43.65
CA TYR A 45 18.95 80.58 -43.20
C TYR A 45 20.00 81.15 -42.21
N GLY A 46 21.15 80.49 -42.04
CA GLY A 46 22.20 80.93 -41.11
C GLY A 46 21.88 80.73 -39.62
N LEU A 47 20.86 79.92 -39.30
CA LEU A 47 20.48 79.56 -37.93
C LEU A 47 21.17 78.25 -37.53
N ASN A 48 21.60 78.16 -36.27
CA ASN A 48 22.17 76.95 -35.72
C ASN A 48 21.39 76.49 -34.48
N PHE A 49 20.72 75.36 -34.58
CA PHE A 49 20.08 74.71 -33.44
C PHE A 49 21.04 73.71 -32.80
N ASN A 50 21.12 73.71 -31.47
CA ASN A 50 21.91 72.72 -30.76
C ASN A 50 21.11 71.42 -30.60
N ILE A 51 21.21 70.51 -31.58
CA ILE A 51 20.58 69.18 -31.55
C ILE A 51 21.40 68.11 -30.83
N SER A 52 22.67 68.36 -30.51
CA SER A 52 23.57 67.33 -29.96
C SER A 52 23.03 66.73 -28.66
N ASN A 53 22.56 67.59 -27.74
CA ASN A 53 21.98 67.13 -26.47
C ASN A 53 20.64 66.38 -26.68
N LEU A 54 19.88 66.74 -27.70
CA LEU A 54 18.62 66.06 -28.04
C LEU A 54 18.89 64.68 -28.64
N LYS A 55 19.94 64.55 -29.48
CA LYS A 55 20.41 63.26 -30.00
C LYS A 55 20.87 62.34 -28.88
N GLU A 56 21.69 62.82 -27.96
CA GLU A 56 22.15 62.03 -26.81
C GLU A 56 20.98 61.57 -25.91
N THR A 57 20.00 62.46 -25.68
CA THR A 57 18.76 62.13 -24.94
C THR A 57 17.94 61.07 -25.66
N ALA A 58 17.81 61.17 -26.98
CA ALA A 58 17.08 60.23 -27.82
C ALA A 58 17.77 58.85 -27.86
N GLU A 59 19.09 58.81 -28.02
CA GLU A 59 19.90 57.58 -28.00
C GLU A 59 19.79 56.87 -26.66
N THR A 60 19.82 57.61 -25.56
CA THR A 60 19.64 57.06 -24.20
C THR A 60 18.25 56.46 -24.03
N LYS A 61 17.20 57.16 -24.51
CA LYS A 61 15.83 56.62 -24.50
C LYS A 61 15.68 55.37 -25.36
N ILE A 62 16.27 55.34 -26.56
CA ILE A 62 16.24 54.16 -27.45
C ILE A 62 16.92 52.96 -26.76
N LYS A 63 18.11 53.15 -26.19
CA LYS A 63 18.81 52.10 -25.43
C LYS A 63 17.97 51.58 -24.28
N ASN A 64 17.31 52.46 -23.53
CA ASN A 64 16.43 52.04 -22.43
C ASN A 64 15.24 51.20 -22.92
N PHE A 65 14.59 51.58 -24.03
CA PHE A 65 13.52 50.78 -24.65
C PHE A 65 14.00 49.41 -25.13
N GLU A 66 15.21 49.33 -25.72
CA GLU A 66 15.79 48.05 -26.14
C GLU A 66 16.09 47.12 -24.95
N VAL A 67 16.66 47.68 -23.87
CA VAL A 67 16.93 46.93 -22.63
C VAL A 67 15.63 46.42 -22.02
N GLU A 68 14.60 47.25 -21.94
CA GLU A 68 13.30 46.88 -21.38
C GLU A 68 12.58 45.80 -22.22
N GLN A 69 12.62 45.91 -23.55
CA GLN A 69 12.08 44.86 -24.43
C GLN A 69 12.84 43.54 -24.30
N ASN A 70 14.17 43.58 -24.25
CA ASN A 70 15.00 42.38 -24.09
C ASN A 70 14.76 41.72 -22.73
N PHE A 71 14.63 42.52 -21.67
CA PHE A 71 14.25 42.05 -20.34
C PHE A 71 12.87 41.35 -20.36
N ASN A 72 11.85 41.99 -20.93
CA ASN A 72 10.49 41.42 -21.02
C ASN A 72 10.44 40.12 -21.85
N LYS A 73 11.20 40.05 -22.95
CA LYS A 73 11.33 38.81 -23.74
C LYS A 73 12.01 37.70 -22.95
N ALA A 74 13.12 37.99 -22.27
CA ALA A 74 13.83 37.01 -21.45
C ALA A 74 12.96 36.50 -20.28
N GLN A 75 12.19 37.38 -19.65
CA GLN A 75 11.26 37.01 -18.59
C GLN A 75 10.14 36.09 -19.10
N THR A 76 9.56 36.41 -20.26
CA THR A 76 8.52 35.59 -20.90
C THR A 76 9.03 34.19 -21.23
N GLN A 77 10.22 34.08 -21.84
CA GLN A 77 10.84 32.79 -22.14
C GLN A 77 11.12 31.97 -20.88
N LYS A 78 11.58 32.61 -19.80
CA LYS A 78 11.82 31.95 -18.51
C LYS A 78 10.52 31.39 -17.92
N GLU A 79 9.42 32.12 -18.01
CA GLU A 79 8.11 31.66 -17.52
C GLU A 79 7.56 30.48 -18.33
N GLU A 80 7.65 30.55 -19.66
CA GLU A 80 7.24 29.44 -20.54
C GLU A 80 8.06 28.18 -20.27
N PHE A 81 9.38 28.34 -20.08
CA PHE A 81 10.26 27.23 -19.72
C PHE A 81 9.86 26.59 -18.39
N LEU A 82 9.59 27.39 -17.36
CA LEU A 82 9.12 26.91 -16.05
C LEU A 82 7.77 26.20 -16.14
N LYS A 83 6.81 26.77 -16.88
CA LYS A 83 5.51 26.14 -17.15
C LYS A 83 5.69 24.79 -17.85
N SER A 84 6.54 24.72 -18.87
CA SER A 84 6.85 23.47 -19.58
C SER A 84 7.47 22.42 -18.66
N GLN A 85 8.42 22.81 -17.79
CA GLN A 85 8.98 21.89 -16.81
C GLN A 85 7.94 21.36 -15.81
N ARG A 86 7.08 22.25 -15.29
CA ARG A 86 5.99 21.88 -14.38
C ARG A 86 5.02 20.92 -15.05
N ALA A 87 4.60 21.20 -16.28
CA ALA A 87 3.73 20.32 -17.06
C ALA A 87 4.34 18.92 -17.27
N LYS A 88 5.65 18.84 -17.59
CA LYS A 88 6.35 17.55 -17.71
C LYS A 88 6.38 16.76 -16.39
N LYS A 89 6.63 17.43 -15.26
CA LYS A 89 6.61 16.81 -13.93
C LYS A 89 5.21 16.31 -13.58
N LEU A 90 4.19 17.10 -13.87
CA LEU A 90 2.79 16.77 -13.60
C LEU A 90 2.34 15.56 -14.43
N ALA A 91 2.59 15.56 -15.74
CA ALA A 91 2.27 14.42 -16.60
C ALA A 91 3.01 13.14 -16.18
N LYS A 92 4.24 13.26 -15.68
CA LYS A 92 4.98 12.12 -15.11
C LYS A 92 4.30 11.60 -13.84
N ALA A 93 3.90 12.49 -12.94
CA ALA A 93 3.20 12.11 -11.71
C ALA A 93 1.84 11.46 -11.99
N GLU A 94 1.05 12.00 -12.93
CA GLU A 94 -0.20 11.41 -13.38
C GLU A 94 0.00 9.98 -13.88
N LYS A 95 1.01 9.76 -14.73
CA LYS A 95 1.33 8.44 -15.27
C LYS A 95 1.76 7.47 -14.16
N GLU A 96 2.61 7.91 -13.24
CA GLU A 96 3.06 7.09 -12.11
C GLU A 96 1.90 6.71 -11.17
N ILE A 97 1.02 7.66 -10.86
CA ILE A 97 -0.18 7.41 -10.05
C ILE A 97 -1.16 6.49 -10.76
N ALA A 98 -1.39 6.68 -12.06
CA ALA A 98 -2.24 5.78 -12.84
C ALA A 98 -1.72 4.33 -12.81
N LEU A 99 -0.40 4.15 -12.92
CA LEU A 99 0.23 2.83 -12.78
C LEU A 99 0.08 2.26 -11.38
N LYS A 100 0.28 3.07 -10.33
CA LYS A 100 0.06 2.66 -8.94
C LYS A 100 -1.39 2.25 -8.68
N ILE A 101 -2.37 3.00 -9.22
CA ILE A 101 -3.80 2.68 -9.16
C ILE A 101 -4.10 1.36 -9.86
N ALA A 102 -3.57 1.15 -11.07
CA ALA A 102 -3.78 -0.09 -11.82
C ALA A 102 -3.20 -1.30 -11.06
N ALA A 103 -1.99 -1.16 -10.51
CA ALA A 103 -1.35 -2.19 -9.70
C ALA A 103 -2.16 -2.50 -8.43
N LEU A 104 -2.65 -1.46 -7.73
CA LEU A 104 -3.52 -1.59 -6.57
C LEU A 104 -4.81 -2.32 -6.90
N ASN A 105 -5.47 -1.98 -8.00
CA ASN A 105 -6.72 -2.61 -8.42
C ASN A 105 -6.51 -4.10 -8.74
N ASN A 106 -5.45 -4.44 -9.48
CA ASN A 106 -5.14 -5.83 -9.78
C ASN A 106 -4.89 -6.63 -8.50
N PHE A 107 -4.09 -6.05 -7.61
CA PHE A 107 -3.76 -6.63 -6.31
C PHE A 107 -5.00 -6.82 -5.43
N HIS A 108 -5.87 -5.80 -5.34
CA HIS A 108 -7.12 -5.85 -4.59
C HIS A 108 -8.02 -6.99 -5.09
N ASN A 109 -8.19 -7.10 -6.41
CA ASN A 109 -9.02 -8.13 -7.02
C ASN A 109 -8.51 -9.55 -6.73
N GLU A 110 -7.19 -9.79 -6.86
CA GLU A 110 -6.60 -11.09 -6.53
C GLU A 110 -6.76 -11.42 -5.05
N PHE A 111 -6.51 -10.45 -4.16
CA PHE A 111 -6.59 -10.66 -2.73
C PHE A 111 -8.01 -10.99 -2.28
N ILE A 112 -9.01 -10.19 -2.67
CA ILE A 112 -10.42 -10.41 -2.33
C ILE A 112 -10.93 -11.74 -2.89
N LYS A 113 -10.50 -12.13 -4.08
CA LYS A 113 -10.85 -13.43 -4.66
C LYS A 113 -10.33 -14.59 -3.80
N ASN A 114 -9.08 -14.54 -3.35
CA ASN A 114 -8.45 -15.58 -2.54
C ASN A 114 -9.06 -15.66 -1.13
N ILE A 115 -9.04 -14.53 -0.40
CA ILE A 115 -10.15 -14.00 0.41
C ILE A 115 -11.39 -14.89 0.52
N THR A 116 -12.33 -14.50 -0.32
CA THR A 116 -13.68 -15.02 -0.41
C THR A 116 -13.70 -16.53 -0.62
N LYS A 117 -12.77 -17.09 -1.39
CA LYS A 117 -12.69 -18.54 -1.65
C LYS A 117 -12.38 -19.31 -0.36
N ASP A 118 -11.40 -18.84 0.41
CA ASP A 118 -11.01 -19.45 1.67
C ASP A 118 -12.12 -19.36 2.72
N THR A 119 -12.71 -18.17 2.87
CA THR A 119 -13.89 -17.93 3.72
C THR A 119 -15.01 -18.93 3.38
N LYS A 120 -15.41 -19.05 2.11
CA LYS A 120 -16.44 -20.03 1.68
C LYS A 120 -16.05 -21.49 1.99
N ARG A 121 -14.76 -21.84 1.93
CA ARG A 121 -14.29 -23.20 2.27
C ARG A 121 -14.45 -23.46 3.78
N ILE A 122 -14.05 -22.51 4.61
CA ILE A 122 -14.17 -22.58 6.08
C ILE A 122 -15.65 -22.62 6.50
N GLU A 123 -16.51 -21.81 5.88
CA GLU A 123 -17.96 -21.85 6.12
C GLU A 123 -18.57 -23.23 5.82
N LYS A 124 -18.16 -23.88 4.71
CA LYS A 124 -18.60 -25.24 4.37
C LYS A 124 -18.11 -26.27 5.39
N SER A 125 -16.86 -26.19 5.81
CA SER A 125 -16.30 -27.01 6.90
C SER A 125 -17.12 -26.84 8.18
N ASN A 126 -17.41 -25.60 8.57
CA ASN A 126 -18.24 -25.27 9.72
C ASN A 126 -19.64 -25.91 9.65
N LYS A 127 -20.28 -25.92 8.48
CA LYS A 127 -21.58 -26.59 8.26
C LYS A 127 -21.49 -28.11 8.36
N ARG A 128 -20.38 -28.72 7.92
CA ARG A 128 -20.14 -30.17 8.05
C ARG A 128 -19.92 -30.56 9.50
N LEU A 129 -19.08 -29.81 10.22
CA LEU A 129 -18.84 -30.00 11.65
C LEU A 129 -20.13 -29.93 12.47
N ASP A 130 -21.04 -28.99 12.16
CA ASP A 130 -22.34 -28.92 12.83
C ASP A 130 -23.16 -30.20 12.64
N LYS A 131 -23.17 -30.77 11.43
CA LYS A 131 -23.88 -32.03 11.16
C LYS A 131 -23.30 -33.19 11.97
N ILE A 132 -21.97 -33.28 12.04
CA ILE A 132 -21.27 -34.33 12.81
C ILE A 132 -21.63 -34.20 14.30
N ILE A 133 -21.51 -32.99 14.86
CA ILE A 133 -21.82 -32.71 16.26
C ILE A 133 -23.29 -33.04 16.55
N ASN A 134 -24.22 -32.57 15.72
CA ASN A 134 -25.66 -32.79 15.92
C ASN A 134 -26.04 -34.27 15.90
N LYS A 135 -25.52 -35.07 14.96
CA LYS A 135 -25.75 -36.53 14.93
C LYS A 135 -25.19 -37.22 16.17
N LEU A 136 -23.99 -36.82 16.58
CA LEU A 136 -23.35 -37.37 17.77
C LEU A 136 -24.12 -37.02 19.05
N GLU A 137 -24.70 -35.83 19.14
CA GLU A 137 -25.50 -35.38 20.29
C GLU A 137 -26.88 -36.07 20.33
N LYS A 138 -27.62 -36.08 19.21
CA LYS A 138 -29.02 -36.53 19.17
C LYS A 138 -29.18 -38.04 19.03
N GLU A 139 -28.37 -38.65 18.17
CA GLU A 139 -28.55 -40.06 17.76
C GLU A 139 -27.46 -40.96 18.35
N ASN A 140 -26.43 -40.37 18.99
CA ASN A 140 -25.24 -41.07 19.45
C ASN A 140 -24.49 -41.81 18.31
N ILE A 141 -24.63 -41.33 17.08
CA ILE A 141 -23.99 -41.87 15.87
C ILE A 141 -22.80 -41.01 15.50
N ILE A 142 -21.68 -41.65 15.18
CA ILE A 142 -20.50 -40.99 14.63
C ILE A 142 -20.56 -41.06 13.10
N ASP A 143 -20.56 -39.90 12.46
CA ASP A 143 -20.45 -39.80 11.00
C ASP A 143 -18.98 -39.85 10.57
N HIS A 144 -18.43 -41.07 10.50
CA HIS A 144 -17.02 -41.30 10.16
C HIS A 144 -16.64 -40.83 8.75
N GLU A 145 -17.59 -40.85 7.82
CA GLU A 145 -17.40 -40.37 6.45
C GLU A 145 -17.30 -38.85 6.41
N ALA A 146 -18.23 -38.15 7.07
CA ALA A 146 -18.16 -36.70 7.20
C ALA A 146 -16.91 -36.24 7.98
N LEU A 147 -16.49 -37.00 9.00
CA LEU A 147 -15.27 -36.74 9.76
C LEU A 147 -14.01 -36.93 8.90
N ASN A 148 -13.97 -37.95 8.05
CA ASN A 148 -12.89 -38.14 7.08
C ASN A 148 -12.82 -37.00 6.06
N HIS A 149 -13.97 -36.50 5.60
CA HIS A 149 -14.03 -35.37 4.68
C HIS A 149 -13.48 -34.06 5.24
N GLU A 150 -13.41 -33.94 6.56
CA GLU A 150 -12.88 -32.76 7.23
C GLU A 150 -11.37 -32.83 7.47
N ILE A 151 -10.82 -34.06 7.47
CA ILE A 151 -9.38 -34.28 7.57
C ILE A 151 -8.74 -33.98 6.22
N LEU A 152 -7.89 -32.95 6.20
CA LEU A 152 -7.20 -32.53 4.99
C LEU A 152 -5.99 -33.43 4.70
N THR A 153 -5.64 -33.55 3.43
CA THR A 153 -4.38 -34.15 3.02
C THR A 153 -3.21 -33.19 3.31
N HIS A 154 -1.99 -33.75 3.40
CA HIS A 154 -0.78 -32.96 3.60
C HIS A 154 -0.57 -31.92 2.50
N GLU A 155 -0.92 -32.27 1.26
CA GLU A 155 -0.81 -31.36 0.12
C GLU A 155 -1.79 -30.19 0.22
N GLU A 156 -3.04 -30.45 0.65
CA GLU A 156 -4.03 -29.39 0.88
C GLU A 156 -3.62 -28.45 2.00
N ILE A 157 -3.06 -28.97 3.09
CA ILE A 157 -2.56 -28.15 4.21
C ILE A 157 -1.37 -27.29 3.75
N PHE A 158 -0.45 -27.87 2.97
CA PHE A 158 0.68 -27.13 2.42
C PHE A 158 0.22 -25.99 1.49
N LYS A 159 -0.73 -26.27 0.57
CA LYS A 159 -1.31 -25.26 -0.32
C LYS A 159 -1.96 -24.12 0.46
N LEU A 160 -2.79 -24.45 1.46
CA LEU A 160 -3.41 -23.46 2.34
C LEU A 160 -2.37 -22.58 3.05
N ASN A 161 -1.31 -23.17 3.60
CA ASN A 161 -0.27 -22.42 4.29
C ASN A 161 0.48 -21.45 3.36
N GLN A 162 0.69 -21.83 2.10
CA GLN A 162 1.28 -20.91 1.10
C GLN A 162 0.32 -19.76 0.76
N GLU A 163 -0.96 -20.07 0.52
CA GLU A 163 -2.00 -19.07 0.24
C GLU A 163 -2.11 -18.06 1.42
N HIS A 164 -2.08 -18.56 2.66
CA HIS A 164 -2.05 -17.74 3.87
C HIS A 164 -0.82 -16.83 3.96
N LYS A 165 0.37 -17.35 3.64
CA LYS A 165 1.61 -16.57 3.68
C LYS A 165 1.59 -15.44 2.66
N VAL A 166 1.22 -15.74 1.42
CA VAL A 166 1.09 -14.76 0.34
C VAL A 166 0.11 -13.65 0.75
N LEU A 167 -1.00 -14.04 1.37
CA LEU A 167 -2.01 -13.11 1.86
C LEU A 167 -1.49 -12.18 2.96
N HIS A 168 -0.72 -12.67 3.94
CA HIS A 168 -0.17 -11.80 4.97
C HIS A 168 0.90 -10.83 4.42
N GLU A 169 1.79 -11.32 3.53
CA GLU A 169 2.77 -10.46 2.84
C GLU A 169 2.08 -9.37 2.01
N ASN A 170 1.00 -9.74 1.33
CA ASN A 170 0.18 -8.82 0.58
C ASN A 170 -0.44 -7.74 1.49
N HIS A 171 -1.08 -8.12 2.59
CA HIS A 171 -1.63 -7.15 3.55
C HIS A 171 -0.58 -6.18 4.12
N LYS A 172 0.62 -6.70 4.40
CA LYS A 172 1.76 -5.89 4.84
C LYS A 172 2.21 -4.89 3.77
N LYS A 173 2.27 -5.31 2.51
CA LYS A 173 2.65 -4.46 1.37
C LYS A 173 1.68 -3.29 1.19
N ILE A 174 0.37 -3.55 1.13
CA ILE A 174 -0.64 -2.49 0.95
C ILE A 174 -0.67 -1.54 2.15
N THR A 175 -0.45 -2.05 3.37
CA THR A 175 -0.34 -1.20 4.56
C THR A 175 0.86 -0.27 4.50
N LYS A 176 2.00 -0.73 3.96
CA LYS A 176 3.19 0.10 3.75
C LYS A 176 2.94 1.16 2.67
N GLU A 177 2.36 0.78 1.54
CA GLU A 177 2.02 1.70 0.45
C GLU A 177 1.05 2.79 0.91
N HIS A 178 0.02 2.43 1.68
CA HIS A 178 -0.90 3.40 2.29
C HIS A 178 -0.18 4.42 3.17
N LYS A 179 0.73 3.98 4.05
CA LYS A 179 1.51 4.88 4.92
C LYS A 179 2.37 5.84 4.10
N GLN A 180 3.02 5.32 3.07
CA GLN A 180 3.86 6.14 2.19
C GLN A 180 3.02 7.18 1.44
N ALA A 181 1.93 6.76 0.79
CA ALA A 181 1.06 7.67 0.02
C ALA A 181 0.45 8.76 0.92
N HIS A 182 0.11 8.42 2.17
CA HIS A 182 -0.38 9.40 3.13
C HIS A 182 0.71 10.39 3.59
N THR A 183 1.97 9.93 3.69
CA THR A 183 3.11 10.80 3.98
C THR A 183 3.36 11.79 2.83
N GLU A 184 3.39 11.29 1.59
CA GLU A 184 3.52 12.11 0.37
C GLU A 184 2.41 13.18 0.28
N LEU A 185 1.17 12.81 0.63
CA LEU A 185 0.04 13.75 0.67
C LEU A 185 0.21 14.85 1.74
N ASN A 186 0.70 14.49 2.92
CA ASN A 186 0.93 15.45 4.01
C ASN A 186 2.07 16.42 3.69
N GLU A 187 3.12 15.95 3.01
CA GLU A 187 4.21 16.79 2.51
C GLU A 187 3.70 17.80 1.48
N LEU A 188 2.85 17.37 0.54
CA LEU A 188 2.21 18.26 -0.44
C LEU A 188 1.34 19.33 0.23
N ASN A 189 0.50 18.94 1.20
CA ASN A 189 -0.32 19.88 1.95
C ASN A 189 0.54 20.90 2.71
N SER A 190 1.62 20.45 3.35
CA SER A 190 2.54 21.32 4.08
C SER A 190 3.23 22.32 3.16
N ALA A 191 3.67 21.88 1.97
CA ALA A 191 4.25 22.77 0.95
C ALA A 191 3.25 23.84 0.48
N ILE A 192 2.00 23.46 0.25
CA ILE A 192 0.92 24.38 -0.13
C ILE A 192 0.66 25.41 0.97
N THR A 193 0.57 24.98 2.23
CA THR A 193 0.40 25.88 3.38
C THR A 193 1.54 26.88 3.47
N ASN A 194 2.79 26.40 3.45
CA ASN A 194 3.97 27.26 3.53
C ASN A 194 4.03 28.29 2.37
N LEU A 195 3.68 27.89 1.15
CA LEU A 195 3.64 28.80 -0.01
C LEU A 195 2.52 29.84 0.12
N THR A 196 1.38 29.42 0.69
CA THR A 196 0.24 30.32 0.94
C THR A 196 0.60 31.37 1.99
N GLU A 197 1.28 30.97 3.07
CA GLU A 197 1.79 31.88 4.10
C GLU A 197 2.84 32.84 3.54
N GLN A 198 3.80 32.34 2.75
CA GLN A 198 4.79 33.20 2.09
C GLN A 198 4.11 34.24 1.19
N LEU A 199 3.04 33.90 0.48
CA LEU A 199 2.29 34.85 -0.36
C LEU A 199 1.53 35.93 0.42
N GLN A 200 1.33 35.75 1.74
CA GLN A 200 0.73 36.74 2.63
C GLN A 200 1.76 37.72 3.20
N GLU A 201 3.07 37.49 3.01
CA GLU A 201 4.12 38.41 3.45
C GLU A 201 4.04 39.75 2.71
N ASN A 202 4.04 40.86 3.48
CA ASN A 202 4.06 42.20 2.92
C ASN A 202 5.43 42.55 2.32
N GLY A 203 5.45 43.33 1.24
CA GLY A 203 6.68 43.85 0.64
C GLY A 203 7.40 42.89 -0.33
N LEU A 204 6.74 41.82 -0.76
CA LEU A 204 7.29 40.95 -1.82
C LEU A 204 7.37 41.68 -3.15
N ALA A 205 8.51 41.54 -3.83
CA ALA A 205 8.66 42.00 -5.20
C ALA A 205 7.62 41.30 -6.12
N PRO A 206 7.01 42.00 -7.10
CA PRO A 206 6.01 41.43 -7.99
C PRO A 206 6.45 40.14 -8.70
N GLU A 207 7.74 40.03 -9.05
CA GLU A 207 8.33 38.84 -9.66
C GLU A 207 8.32 37.63 -8.72
N LYS A 208 8.64 37.84 -7.43
CA LYS A 208 8.63 36.79 -6.41
C LYS A 208 7.20 36.31 -6.17
N VAL A 209 6.23 37.23 -6.11
CA VAL A 209 4.80 36.89 -6.01
C VAL A 209 4.35 36.01 -7.18
N LYS A 210 4.71 36.37 -8.41
CA LYS A 210 4.34 35.60 -9.61
C LYS A 210 4.97 34.19 -9.61
N ALA A 211 6.24 34.09 -9.21
CA ALA A 211 6.93 32.80 -9.09
C ALA A 211 6.28 31.88 -8.05
N LEU A 212 6.00 32.41 -6.85
CA LEU A 212 5.33 31.70 -5.75
C LEU A 212 3.92 31.26 -6.12
N LYS A 213 3.12 32.11 -6.78
CA LYS A 213 1.78 31.74 -7.27
C LYS A 213 1.84 30.57 -8.24
N GLY A 214 2.76 30.60 -9.21
CA GLY A 214 2.89 29.49 -10.15
C GLY A 214 3.40 28.20 -9.50
N GLU A 215 4.17 28.29 -8.41
CA GLU A 215 4.60 27.11 -7.65
C GLU A 215 3.46 26.55 -6.80
N LEU A 216 2.66 27.42 -6.17
CA LEU A 216 1.45 27.06 -5.47
C LEU A 216 0.46 26.34 -6.38
N GLU A 217 0.18 26.90 -7.57
CA GLU A 217 -0.66 26.26 -8.59
C GLU A 217 -0.16 24.86 -8.95
N PHE A 218 1.15 24.71 -9.15
CA PHE A 218 1.75 23.40 -9.45
C PHE A 218 1.52 22.37 -8.33
N TYR A 219 1.75 22.73 -7.07
CA TYR A 219 1.52 21.81 -5.95
C TYR A 219 0.03 21.52 -5.73
N GLN A 220 -0.86 22.49 -5.96
CA GLN A 220 -2.31 22.28 -5.92
C GLN A 220 -2.77 21.28 -6.99
N GLU A 221 -2.23 21.36 -8.21
CA GLU A 221 -2.52 20.36 -9.24
C GLU A 221 -1.94 18.98 -8.87
N MET A 222 -0.72 18.92 -8.35
CA MET A 222 -0.14 17.66 -7.83
C MET A 222 -1.00 17.03 -6.73
N LEU A 223 -1.57 17.85 -5.85
CA LEU A 223 -2.49 17.42 -4.80
C LEU A 223 -3.77 16.79 -5.37
N LYS A 224 -4.34 17.37 -6.44
CA LYS A 224 -5.53 16.81 -7.13
C LYS A 224 -5.27 15.42 -7.70
N ILE A 225 -4.03 15.10 -8.06
CA ILE A 225 -3.65 13.79 -8.59
C ILE A 225 -3.40 12.79 -7.44
N HIS A 226 -2.73 13.21 -6.36
CA HIS A 226 -2.37 12.32 -5.25
C HIS A 226 -3.56 11.99 -4.33
N LYS A 227 -4.47 12.94 -4.11
CA LYS A 227 -5.60 12.75 -3.19
C LYS A 227 -6.52 11.58 -3.57
N PRO A 228 -6.97 11.44 -4.83
CA PRO A 228 -7.78 10.29 -5.25
C PRO A 228 -7.07 8.95 -5.07
N TYR A 229 -5.75 8.90 -5.32
CA TYR A 229 -4.96 7.69 -5.13
C TYR A 229 -4.93 7.24 -3.66
N VAL A 230 -4.70 8.18 -2.73
CA VAL A 230 -4.71 7.88 -1.29
C VAL A 230 -6.08 7.36 -0.85
N GLU A 231 -7.16 8.03 -1.27
CA GLU A 231 -8.53 7.62 -0.96
C GLU A 231 -8.83 6.20 -1.50
N GLN A 232 -8.37 5.90 -2.71
CA GLN A 232 -8.55 4.58 -3.30
C GLN A 232 -7.79 3.47 -2.56
N ILE A 233 -6.55 3.72 -2.13
CA ILE A 233 -5.80 2.77 -1.29
C ILE A 233 -6.51 2.59 0.06
N GLU A 234 -6.98 3.67 0.68
CA GLU A 234 -7.68 3.62 1.96
C GLU A 234 -8.96 2.77 1.86
N ASN A 235 -9.78 3.00 0.84
CA ASN A 235 -10.98 2.22 0.58
C ASN A 235 -10.66 0.74 0.31
N SER A 236 -9.65 0.48 -0.52
CA SER A 236 -9.17 -0.88 -0.79
C SER A 236 -8.76 -1.57 0.52
N LYS A 237 -7.97 -0.90 1.36
CA LYS A 237 -7.52 -1.39 2.65
C LYS A 237 -8.68 -1.70 3.59
N LYS A 238 -9.68 -0.80 3.71
CA LYS A 238 -10.88 -1.02 4.55
C LYS A 238 -11.63 -2.30 4.17
N VAL A 239 -11.84 -2.51 2.87
CA VAL A 239 -12.52 -3.73 2.37
C VAL A 239 -11.68 -4.98 2.66
N LEU A 240 -10.35 -4.91 2.47
CA LEU A 240 -9.46 -6.03 2.82
C LEU A 240 -9.51 -6.35 4.31
N ASP A 241 -9.43 -5.34 5.17
CA ASP A 241 -9.45 -5.49 6.63
C ASP A 241 -10.78 -6.15 7.07
N GLN A 242 -11.92 -5.77 6.48
CA GLN A 242 -13.21 -6.40 6.76
C GLN A 242 -13.25 -7.88 6.38
N GLU A 243 -12.73 -8.26 5.22
CA GLU A 243 -12.73 -9.66 4.78
C GLU A 243 -11.74 -10.52 5.59
N ILE A 244 -10.61 -9.94 6.04
CA ILE A 244 -9.69 -10.58 7.00
C ILE A 244 -10.41 -10.86 8.31
N ILE A 245 -11.07 -9.85 8.89
CA ILE A 245 -11.83 -9.99 10.14
C ILE A 245 -12.90 -11.08 10.02
N LYS A 246 -13.60 -11.14 8.88
CA LYS A 246 -14.60 -12.18 8.61
C LYS A 246 -13.97 -13.57 8.62
N ARG A 247 -12.86 -13.76 7.91
CA ARG A 247 -12.13 -15.03 7.90
C ARG A 247 -11.66 -15.43 9.29
N GLU A 248 -11.10 -14.52 10.07
CA GLU A 248 -10.66 -14.79 11.44
C GLU A 248 -11.82 -15.23 12.34
N LYS A 249 -12.98 -14.60 12.22
CA LYS A 249 -14.21 -15.02 12.93
C LYS A 249 -14.61 -16.44 12.55
N GLU A 250 -14.61 -16.77 11.26
CA GLU A 250 -14.97 -18.12 10.80
C GLU A 250 -13.98 -19.19 11.28
N GLN A 251 -12.68 -18.90 11.27
CA GLN A 251 -11.66 -19.78 11.84
C GLN A 251 -11.84 -20.00 13.34
N LYS A 252 -12.19 -18.94 14.09
CA LYS A 252 -12.50 -19.05 15.52
C LYS A 252 -13.69 -19.98 15.76
N ILE A 253 -14.75 -19.85 14.97
CA ILE A 253 -15.92 -20.75 15.02
C ILE A 253 -15.50 -22.20 14.75
N THR A 254 -14.66 -22.44 13.74
CA THR A 254 -14.15 -23.79 13.43
C THR A 254 -13.37 -24.37 14.60
N LYS A 255 -12.47 -23.57 15.22
CA LYS A 255 -11.70 -23.97 16.40
C LYS A 255 -12.60 -24.37 17.57
N ASP A 256 -13.67 -23.61 17.82
CA ASP A 256 -14.63 -23.90 18.89
C ASP A 256 -15.44 -25.16 18.60
N LYS A 257 -15.86 -25.37 17.35
CA LYS A 257 -16.56 -26.60 16.92
C LYS A 257 -15.69 -27.85 17.06
N ILE A 258 -14.42 -27.79 16.63
CA ILE A 258 -13.46 -28.89 16.83
C ILE A 258 -13.27 -29.19 18.31
N LYS A 259 -13.24 -28.15 19.17
CA LYS A 259 -13.14 -28.32 20.62
C LYS A 259 -14.38 -29.00 21.21
N LYS A 260 -15.58 -28.61 20.78
CA LYS A 260 -16.85 -29.25 21.18
C LYS A 260 -16.88 -30.72 20.77
N LEU A 261 -16.69 -31.00 19.48
CA LEU A 261 -16.61 -32.36 18.94
C LEU A 261 -15.60 -33.23 19.70
N GLY A 262 -14.44 -32.66 20.02
CA GLY A 262 -13.40 -33.33 20.78
C GLY A 262 -13.76 -33.65 22.23
N SER A 263 -14.63 -32.87 22.85
CA SER A 263 -15.10 -33.11 24.22
C SER A 263 -16.07 -34.29 24.22
N ASP A 264 -17.02 -34.29 23.29
CA ASP A 264 -18.03 -35.35 23.14
C ASP A 264 -17.38 -36.70 22.80
N ILE A 265 -16.48 -36.73 21.80
CA ILE A 265 -15.77 -37.95 21.40
C ILE A 265 -14.91 -38.48 22.55
N LYS A 266 -14.19 -37.60 23.28
CA LYS A 266 -13.36 -38.05 24.41
C LYS A 266 -14.18 -38.63 25.54
N GLU A 267 -15.32 -38.05 25.87
CA GLU A 267 -16.18 -38.57 26.93
C GLU A 267 -16.74 -39.94 26.55
N ARG A 268 -17.23 -40.09 25.31
CA ARG A 268 -17.74 -41.37 24.81
C ARG A 268 -16.64 -42.43 24.72
N TYR A 269 -15.45 -42.05 24.26
CA TYR A 269 -14.28 -42.94 24.24
C TYR A 269 -13.86 -43.43 25.63
N LYS A 270 -13.98 -42.62 26.68
CA LYS A 270 -13.73 -43.08 28.06
C LYS A 270 -14.70 -44.19 28.49
N LYS A 271 -15.96 -44.12 28.04
CA LYS A 271 -17.01 -45.08 28.38
C LYS A 271 -16.91 -46.35 27.52
N GLU A 272 -16.72 -46.20 26.21
CA GLU A 272 -16.71 -47.29 25.22
C GLU A 272 -15.49 -47.21 24.28
N PRO A 273 -14.27 -47.53 24.75
CA PRO A 273 -13.04 -47.30 23.97
C PRO A 273 -13.02 -48.01 22.62
N ALA A 274 -13.46 -49.27 22.55
CA ALA A 274 -13.44 -50.07 21.32
C ALA A 274 -14.34 -49.50 20.22
N LYS A 275 -15.46 -48.87 20.60
CA LYS A 275 -16.44 -48.31 19.65
C LYS A 275 -16.04 -46.93 19.12
N TYR A 276 -15.36 -46.13 19.93
CA TYR A 276 -15.02 -44.74 19.60
C TYR A 276 -13.53 -44.53 19.25
N LEU A 277 -12.71 -45.58 19.20
CA LEU A 277 -11.27 -45.49 18.92
C LEU A 277 -10.98 -44.75 17.61
N GLU A 278 -11.58 -45.20 16.52
CA GLU A 278 -11.38 -44.61 15.19
C GLU A 278 -11.81 -43.14 15.14
N ALA A 279 -12.93 -42.79 15.78
CA ALA A 279 -13.40 -41.41 15.86
C ALA A 279 -12.44 -40.53 16.66
N HIS A 280 -11.86 -41.06 17.73
CA HIS A 280 -10.88 -40.37 18.55
C HIS A 280 -9.60 -40.07 17.77
N GLU A 281 -9.08 -41.04 17.02
CA GLU A 281 -7.90 -40.86 16.16
C GLU A 281 -8.13 -39.81 15.08
N LYS A 282 -9.29 -39.88 14.41
CA LYS A 282 -9.70 -38.89 13.40
C LYS A 282 -9.84 -37.48 13.98
N TYR A 283 -10.46 -37.34 15.15
CA TYR A 283 -10.51 -36.07 15.87
C TYR A 283 -9.12 -35.53 16.19
N VAL A 284 -8.20 -36.39 16.65
CA VAL A 284 -6.83 -35.98 16.98
C VAL A 284 -6.13 -35.48 15.72
N ALA A 285 -6.26 -36.18 14.59
CA ALA A 285 -5.72 -35.74 13.31
C ALA A 285 -6.27 -34.35 12.94
N LEU A 286 -7.60 -34.17 12.95
CA LEU A 286 -8.27 -32.91 12.64
C LEU A 286 -7.80 -31.76 13.53
N LYS A 287 -7.73 -31.98 14.86
CA LYS A 287 -7.22 -30.99 15.82
C LYS A 287 -5.79 -30.56 15.49
N ASN A 288 -4.93 -31.51 15.14
CA ASN A 288 -3.53 -31.24 14.86
C ASN A 288 -3.36 -30.48 13.54
N GLN A 289 -4.15 -30.79 12.53
CA GLN A 289 -4.17 -30.06 11.26
C GLN A 289 -4.60 -28.60 11.46
N HIS A 290 -5.68 -28.37 12.20
CA HIS A 290 -6.12 -27.01 12.50
C HIS A 290 -5.07 -26.22 13.30
N LYS A 291 -4.29 -26.89 14.16
CA LYS A 291 -3.14 -26.26 14.84
C LYS A 291 -1.99 -25.95 13.87
N ALA A 292 -1.76 -26.81 12.88
CA ALA A 292 -0.72 -26.61 11.87
C ALA A 292 -1.06 -25.53 10.83
N ILE A 293 -2.34 -25.14 10.73
CA ILE A 293 -2.86 -24.07 9.86
C ILE A 293 -2.95 -22.72 10.62
N GLU A 294 -2.53 -22.64 11.91
CA GLU A 294 -2.50 -21.35 12.62
C GLU A 294 -1.59 -20.32 11.91
N THR A 295 -2.06 -19.07 11.91
CA THR A 295 -1.46 -17.90 11.29
C THR A 295 -0.01 -17.71 11.77
N ASP A 296 0.88 -17.44 10.81
CA ASP A 296 2.33 -17.21 10.94
C ASP A 296 3.27 -18.40 11.18
N GLY A 297 3.34 -19.30 10.19
CA GLY A 297 4.65 -19.88 9.84
C GLY A 297 5.05 -21.19 10.53
N VAL A 298 4.07 -22.09 10.72
CA VAL A 298 4.28 -23.51 11.06
C VAL A 298 5.36 -24.22 10.19
N VAL A 299 5.26 -23.98 8.88
CA VAL A 299 5.69 -24.97 7.88
C VAL A 299 6.50 -24.29 6.79
N LYS A 300 7.82 -24.49 6.83
CA LYS A 300 8.77 -23.92 5.86
C LYS A 300 8.74 -24.65 4.51
N ASP A 301 8.48 -25.95 4.53
CA ASP A 301 8.39 -26.84 3.35
C ASP A 301 7.61 -28.12 3.69
N ILE A 302 7.31 -28.94 2.66
CA ILE A 302 6.58 -30.21 2.80
C ILE A 302 7.31 -31.19 3.75
N ALA A 303 8.65 -31.19 3.76
CA ALA A 303 9.44 -32.07 4.61
C ALA A 303 9.34 -31.69 6.11
N HIS A 304 9.33 -30.40 6.42
CA HIS A 304 9.09 -29.84 7.74
C HIS A 304 7.65 -30.13 8.20
N HIS A 305 6.67 -30.02 7.29
CA HIS A 305 5.28 -30.38 7.57
C HIS A 305 5.16 -31.86 7.97
N ASN A 306 5.74 -32.76 7.16
CA ASN A 306 5.75 -34.18 7.40
C ASN A 306 6.45 -34.51 8.72
N LYS A 307 7.55 -33.82 9.06
CA LYS A 307 8.26 -34.00 10.34
C LYS A 307 7.43 -33.55 11.54
N VAL A 308 6.67 -32.45 11.44
CA VAL A 308 5.79 -31.94 12.50
C VAL A 308 4.59 -32.87 12.71
N ILE A 309 3.90 -33.27 11.63
CA ILE A 309 2.77 -34.19 11.71
C ILE A 309 3.21 -35.58 12.18
N ASN A 310 4.33 -36.11 11.66
CA ASN A 310 4.86 -37.41 12.11
C ASN A 310 5.31 -37.38 13.57
N LYS A 311 5.88 -36.28 14.08
CA LYS A 311 6.16 -36.13 15.52
C LYS A 311 4.88 -36.15 16.36
N ILE A 312 3.82 -35.48 15.90
CA ILE A 312 2.55 -35.42 16.61
C ILE A 312 1.84 -36.78 16.59
N ASN A 313 1.85 -37.48 15.45
CA ASN A 313 1.28 -38.82 15.30
C ASN A 313 2.09 -39.89 16.06
N ALA A 314 3.42 -39.79 16.09
CA ALA A 314 4.30 -40.70 16.82
C ALA A 314 4.18 -40.57 18.35
N GLY A 315 3.92 -39.37 18.87
CA GLY A 315 3.69 -39.16 20.31
C GLY A 315 2.39 -39.80 20.80
N ASN A 316 1.33 -39.73 19.99
CA ASN A 316 0.01 -40.26 20.36
C ASN A 316 -0.12 -41.76 20.13
N THR A 317 0.48 -42.32 19.08
CA THR A 317 0.51 -43.78 18.83
C THR A 317 1.30 -44.53 19.92
N LYS A 318 2.43 -43.99 20.38
CA LYS A 318 3.16 -44.54 21.54
C LYS A 318 2.35 -44.47 22.83
N SER A 319 1.65 -43.36 23.08
CA SER A 319 0.77 -43.22 24.25
C SER A 319 -0.44 -44.17 24.20
N LEU A 320 -1.00 -44.41 23.01
CA LEU A 320 -2.16 -45.28 22.79
C LEU A 320 -1.77 -46.75 22.90
N ALA A 321 -0.67 -47.16 22.26
CA ALA A 321 -0.13 -48.52 22.38
C ALA A 321 0.23 -48.86 23.83
N ASN A 322 0.81 -47.92 24.59
CA ASN A 322 1.09 -48.11 26.01
C ASN A 322 -0.20 -48.22 26.85
N LYS A 323 -1.23 -47.41 26.57
CA LYS A 323 -2.53 -47.48 27.26
C LYS A 323 -3.27 -48.79 27.00
N ILE A 324 -3.28 -49.26 25.74
CA ILE A 324 -3.86 -50.54 25.36
C ILE A 324 -3.10 -51.67 26.07
N ARG A 325 -1.75 -51.66 26.04
CA ARG A 325 -0.93 -52.66 26.74
C ARG A 325 -1.19 -52.72 28.24
N THR A 326 -1.34 -51.58 28.90
CA THR A 326 -1.71 -51.54 30.33
C THR A 326 -3.13 -52.03 30.59
N GLN A 327 -4.10 -51.77 29.71
CA GLN A 327 -5.47 -52.26 29.87
C GLN A 327 -5.60 -53.77 29.60
N THR A 328 -4.81 -54.32 28.67
CA THR A 328 -4.76 -55.76 28.41
C THR A 328 -4.09 -56.50 29.57
N GLN A 329 -3.02 -55.96 30.15
CA GLN A 329 -2.37 -56.54 31.34
C GLN A 329 -3.26 -56.56 32.60
N VAL A 330 -4.14 -55.55 32.77
CA VAL A 330 -5.11 -55.51 33.89
C VAL A 330 -6.24 -56.54 33.69
N LYS A 331 -6.60 -56.88 32.45
CA LYS A 331 -7.56 -57.96 32.16
C LYS A 331 -6.94 -59.35 32.36
N ASP A 332 -5.69 -59.54 31.97
CA ASP A 332 -4.99 -60.83 32.14
C ASP A 332 -4.68 -61.17 33.60
N THR A 333 -4.52 -60.16 34.47
CA THR A 333 -4.34 -60.35 35.92
C THR A 333 -5.64 -60.69 36.63
N ASN A 334 -6.81 -60.26 36.13
CA ASN A 334 -8.12 -60.56 36.72
C ASN A 334 -8.72 -61.90 36.27
N ILE A 335 -8.19 -62.54 35.23
CA ILE A 335 -8.67 -63.84 34.74
C ILE A 335 -7.86 -65.02 35.35
N ARG A 336 -6.74 -64.74 36.03
CA ARG A 336 -5.84 -65.80 36.53
C ARG A 336 -6.26 -66.46 37.86
N SER A 337 -7.46 -66.21 38.38
CA SER A 337 -7.95 -66.80 39.63
C SER A 337 -8.96 -67.94 39.48
N LEU A 338 -9.14 -68.51 38.28
CA LEU A 338 -10.01 -69.67 38.08
C LEU A 338 -9.25 -70.84 37.44
N SER A 339 -8.83 -71.77 38.31
CA SER A 339 -8.58 -73.23 38.13
C SER A 339 -7.22 -73.71 38.69
N PRO A 340 -7.08 -74.99 39.09
CA PRO A 340 -7.43 -75.54 40.40
C PRO A 340 -6.18 -75.92 41.22
N SER A 341 -6.41 -76.23 42.50
CA SER A 341 -5.42 -76.70 43.48
C SER A 341 -4.46 -77.78 42.94
N ARG A 342 -3.16 -77.47 42.91
CA ARG A 342 -2.09 -78.47 42.81
C ARG A 342 -1.50 -78.73 44.19
N THR A 343 -1.61 -79.98 44.62
CA THR A 343 -0.99 -80.56 45.82
C THR A 343 0.53 -80.33 45.85
N PRO A 344 1.16 -80.18 47.03
CA PRO A 344 2.58 -79.94 47.14
C PRO A 344 3.35 -81.26 47.04
N ASN A 345 4.28 -81.36 46.09
CA ASN A 345 5.22 -82.48 46.02
C ASN A 345 6.49 -82.13 46.80
N ASN A 346 6.78 -82.96 47.80
CA ASN A 346 7.93 -82.87 48.70
C ASN A 346 9.27 -82.87 47.93
N HIS A 347 10.12 -81.90 48.25
CA HIS A 347 11.55 -81.96 47.94
C HIS A 347 12.24 -82.94 48.90
N THR A 348 12.65 -84.09 48.40
CA THR A 348 13.69 -84.90 49.03
C THR A 348 15.05 -84.48 48.48
N ASN A 349 15.86 -83.93 49.38
CA ASN A 349 17.31 -83.82 49.22
C ASN A 349 17.92 -85.20 48.99
N ASN A 350 18.87 -85.31 48.07
CA ASN A 350 20.08 -86.07 48.38
C ASN A 350 21.30 -85.55 47.62
N LYS A 351 22.27 -85.12 48.43
CA LYS A 351 23.66 -84.92 48.07
C LYS A 351 24.26 -86.28 47.68
N THR A 352 25.05 -86.30 46.61
CA THR A 352 26.20 -87.22 46.55
C THR A 352 27.40 -86.46 46.00
N ARG A 353 28.45 -86.42 46.82
CA ARG A 353 29.75 -85.78 46.61
C ARG A 353 30.69 -86.85 46.02
N GLY A 354 31.63 -86.44 45.18
CA GLY A 354 32.62 -87.35 44.59
C GLY A 354 33.62 -87.94 45.60
N ILE A 355 34.11 -89.12 45.22
CA ILE A 355 35.21 -89.96 45.72
C ILE A 355 35.03 -90.52 47.13
#